data_AF-A0A4U0ZQD2-F1
#
_entry.id   AF-A0A4U0ZQD2-F1
#
_cell.length_a   1.000
_cell.length_b   1.000
_cell.length_c   1.000
_cell.angle_alpha   90.00
_cell.angle_beta   90.00
_cell.angle_gamma   90.00
#
_symmetry.space_group_name_H-M   'P 1'
#
loop_
_entity.id
_entity.type
_entity.pdbx_description
1 polymer ?
#
loop_
_entity_poly.entity_id
_entity_poly.type
_entity_poly.pdbx_seq_one_letter_code
_entity_poly.pdbx_strand_id
1 'polypeptide(L)'
;MIERLELRNLTVFTGLTLELSPKINVIIGENGTGKTHLLKAAYGLCAGAPLFKNKPDTGDDELEAALTAKLLRLFMPLDDKLGKMHRQGATDQAYLSAKFAGGQKIAATFFNNSKALAVQDRANYEKYQAEAVFIPTKEVLSFMKGFNSLYEKYGLSFDQTYQDICLLLDLPEVRPETLHEKSKWAMAEIEGICGGRFVFYGGGKVTFKTETAEYSANSMAEGFRKAGILSRLLETGAIQPGVSGPLFWDEPESNLNPKLMKLLVQILLELSRNGQQIILATHDYVLLKWFDLLMDKGKDDHVRFHSLYRDADTSEIKVASTEDYLKITPNPIDEAFGFLINQEIENDMGGLGK
;
A
#
# COMPACT_ATOMS: atom_id res chain seq x y z
N MET A 1 -13.12 4.31 -4.12
CA MET A 1 -11.81 4.93 -4.42
C MET A 1 -11.65 6.17 -3.57
N ILE A 2 -10.43 6.45 -3.12
CA ILE A 2 -10.07 7.67 -2.39
C ILE A 2 -9.72 8.74 -3.42
N GLU A 3 -10.32 9.92 -3.31
CA GLU A 3 -9.99 11.06 -4.16
C GLU A 3 -9.05 12.03 -3.47
N ARG A 4 -9.20 12.21 -2.16
CA ARG A 4 -8.41 13.17 -1.40
C ARG A 4 -8.08 12.65 -0.02
N LEU A 5 -6.84 12.84 0.39
CA LEU A 5 -6.33 12.54 1.73
C LEU A 5 -5.75 13.82 2.35
N GLU A 6 -6.13 14.11 3.59
CA GLU A 6 -5.59 15.24 4.36
C GLU A 6 -5.07 14.75 5.71
N LEU A 7 -3.83 15.08 6.04
CA LEU A 7 -3.21 14.76 7.31
C LEU A 7 -2.60 16.03 7.92
N ARG A 8 -2.82 16.30 9.20
CA ARG A 8 -2.16 17.39 9.93
C ARG A 8 -1.77 16.93 11.32
N ASN A 9 -0.62 17.39 11.82
CA ASN A 9 -0.05 17.04 13.12
C ASN A 9 -0.09 15.52 13.44
N LEU A 10 0.13 14.68 12.43
CA LEU A 10 0.11 13.23 12.54
C LEU A 10 1.49 12.66 12.23
N THR A 11 2.10 11.97 13.18
CA THR A 11 3.45 11.38 13.07
C THR A 11 4.48 12.45 12.66
N VAL A 12 4.98 12.37 11.43
CA VAL A 12 5.95 13.31 10.86
C VAL A 12 5.31 14.50 10.13
N PHE A 13 4.01 14.46 9.84
CA PHE A 13 3.33 15.45 9.02
C PHE A 13 2.86 16.66 9.83
N THR A 14 3.30 17.86 9.47
CA THR A 14 2.72 19.14 9.95
C THR A 14 1.38 19.39 9.27
N GLY A 15 1.38 19.34 7.94
CA GLY A 15 0.20 19.40 7.11
C GLY A 15 0.48 18.84 5.72
N LEU A 16 -0.42 18.01 5.23
CA LEU A 16 -0.29 17.29 3.97
C LEU A 16 -1.67 17.16 3.33
N THR A 17 -1.76 17.42 2.03
CA THR A 17 -2.96 17.18 1.23
C THR A 17 -2.56 16.50 -0.06
N LEU A 18 -3.15 15.33 -0.33
CA LEU A 18 -2.96 14.58 -1.57
C LEU A 18 -4.27 14.50 -2.31
N GLU A 19 -4.25 14.93 -3.57
CA GLU A 19 -5.28 14.63 -4.56
C GLU A 19 -4.87 13.35 -5.29
N LEU A 20 -5.63 12.28 -5.11
CA LEU A 20 -5.32 10.96 -5.63
C LEU A 20 -6.03 10.73 -6.96
N SER A 21 -5.29 10.16 -7.91
CA SER A 21 -5.82 9.58 -9.13
C SER A 21 -6.73 8.38 -8.80
N PRO A 22 -7.85 8.17 -9.51
CA PRO A 22 -8.64 6.95 -9.40
C PRO A 22 -7.91 5.70 -9.94
N LYS A 23 -6.78 5.91 -10.64
CA LYS A 23 -5.93 4.88 -11.25
C LYS A 23 -4.75 4.59 -10.32
N ILE A 24 -3.51 4.89 -10.74
CA ILE A 24 -2.29 4.61 -9.96
C ILE A 24 -1.77 5.89 -9.31
N ASN A 25 -1.38 5.77 -8.04
CA ASN A 25 -0.69 6.80 -7.26
C ASN A 25 0.61 6.20 -6.74
N VAL A 26 1.73 6.87 -6.98
CA VAL A 26 3.05 6.42 -6.51
C VAL A 26 3.62 7.46 -5.56
N ILE A 27 3.68 7.09 -4.28
CA ILE A 27 4.26 7.90 -3.21
C ILE A 27 5.77 7.63 -3.16
N ILE A 28 6.54 8.67 -3.43
CA ILE A 28 7.99 8.65 -3.57
C ILE A 28 8.58 9.42 -2.41
N GLY A 29 9.75 9.04 -1.92
CA GLY A 29 10.50 9.85 -0.97
C GLY A 29 11.56 9.05 -0.24
N GLU A 30 12.46 9.74 0.45
CA GLU A 30 13.50 9.10 1.24
C GLU A 30 12.93 8.32 2.44
N ASN A 31 13.80 7.55 3.10
CA ASN A 31 13.44 6.88 4.34
C ASN A 31 13.11 7.90 5.44
N GLY A 32 12.06 7.61 6.20
CA GLY A 32 11.60 8.49 7.28
C GLY A 32 10.78 9.72 6.84
N THR A 33 10.43 9.87 5.55
CA THR A 33 9.49 10.92 5.08
C THR A 33 8.02 10.60 5.37
N GLY A 34 7.72 9.42 5.90
CA GLY A 34 6.37 9.03 6.32
C GLY A 34 5.54 8.28 5.27
N LYS A 35 6.14 7.76 4.20
CA LYS A 35 5.44 6.97 3.15
C LYS A 35 4.51 5.89 3.75
N THR A 36 5.06 4.97 4.55
CA THR A 36 4.27 3.93 5.24
C THR A 36 3.18 4.50 6.15
N HIS A 37 3.45 5.60 6.86
CA HIS A 37 2.45 6.26 7.72
C HIS A 37 1.29 6.84 6.91
N LEU A 38 1.57 7.41 5.73
CA LEU A 38 0.55 7.91 4.79
C LEU A 38 -0.34 6.76 4.30
N LEU A 39 0.26 5.67 3.84
CA LEU A 39 -0.47 4.49 3.37
C LEU A 39 -1.34 3.92 4.50
N LYS A 40 -0.80 3.76 5.71
CA LYS A 40 -1.54 3.25 6.88
C LYS A 40 -2.68 4.18 7.30
N ALA A 41 -2.49 5.50 7.25
CA ALA A 41 -3.56 6.45 7.55
C ALA A 41 -4.70 6.33 6.52
N ALA A 42 -4.38 6.32 5.23
CA ALA A 42 -5.37 6.13 4.17
C ALA A 42 -6.12 4.79 4.27
N TYR A 43 -5.40 3.71 4.55
CA TYR A 43 -5.96 2.38 4.76
C TYR A 43 -6.86 2.32 6.02
N GLY A 44 -6.43 2.92 7.13
CA GLY A 44 -7.23 3.02 8.36
C GLY A 44 -8.55 3.77 8.14
N LEU A 45 -8.54 4.83 7.33
CA LEU A 45 -9.75 5.56 6.94
C LEU A 45 -10.64 4.80 5.93
N CYS A 46 -10.23 3.63 5.43
CA CYS A 46 -11.09 2.73 4.66
C CYS A 46 -11.83 1.70 5.53
N ALA A 47 -11.60 1.69 6.85
CA ALA A 47 -12.14 0.67 7.75
C ALA A 47 -13.68 0.73 7.94
N GLY A 48 -14.36 1.73 7.39
CA GLY A 48 -15.82 1.84 7.44
C GLY A 48 -16.53 0.68 6.74
N ALA A 49 -16.01 0.20 5.61
CA ALA A 49 -16.64 -0.86 4.83
C ALA A 49 -16.94 -2.15 5.63
N PRO A 50 -15.95 -2.79 6.27
CA PRO A 50 -16.20 -3.98 7.08
C PRO A 50 -17.05 -3.68 8.33
N LEU A 51 -17.00 -2.46 8.87
CA LEU A 51 -17.76 -2.07 10.06
C LEU A 51 -19.27 -2.00 9.76
N PHE A 52 -19.65 -1.20 8.76
CA PHE A 52 -21.06 -0.97 8.41
C PHE A 52 -21.72 -2.18 7.74
N LYS A 53 -20.95 -3.03 7.06
CA LYS A 53 -21.44 -4.31 6.51
C LYS A 53 -21.91 -5.27 7.61
N ASN A 54 -21.21 -5.30 8.74
CA ASN A 54 -21.57 -6.13 9.89
C ASN A 54 -22.61 -5.47 10.81
N LYS A 55 -22.57 -4.15 10.93
CA LYS A 55 -23.48 -3.37 11.77
C LYS A 55 -23.87 -2.06 11.09
N PRO A 56 -24.97 -2.04 10.31
CA PRO A 56 -25.39 -0.85 9.55
C PRO A 56 -25.70 0.37 10.42
N ASP A 57 -26.23 0.16 11.63
CA ASP A 57 -26.68 1.22 12.55
C ASP A 57 -25.57 1.73 13.50
N THR A 58 -24.29 1.60 13.12
CA THR A 58 -23.16 2.05 13.94
C THR A 58 -23.19 3.56 14.18
N GLY A 59 -23.32 3.93 15.47
CA GLY A 59 -23.26 5.31 15.94
C GLY A 59 -21.83 5.89 15.96
N ASP A 60 -21.72 7.17 16.31
CA ASP A 60 -20.41 7.86 16.35
C ASP A 60 -19.46 7.25 17.39
N ASP A 61 -19.93 6.98 18.61
CA ASP A 61 -19.08 6.39 19.67
C ASP A 61 -18.46 5.04 19.27
N GLU A 62 -19.24 4.20 18.57
CA GLU A 62 -18.77 2.91 18.08
C GLU A 62 -17.79 3.07 16.91
N LEU A 63 -18.04 4.02 16.01
CA LEU A 63 -17.14 4.36 14.92
C LEU A 63 -15.81 4.91 15.44
N GLU A 64 -15.86 5.80 16.43
CA GLU A 64 -14.69 6.37 17.11
C GLU A 64 -13.85 5.28 17.77
N ALA A 65 -14.49 4.35 18.49
CA ALA A 65 -13.84 3.21 19.10
C ALA A 65 -13.20 2.29 18.04
N ALA A 66 -13.92 1.98 16.98
CA ALA A 66 -13.44 1.10 15.90
C ALA A 66 -12.24 1.73 15.15
N LEU A 67 -12.33 3.01 14.77
CA LEU A 67 -11.24 3.71 14.10
C LEU A 67 -10.04 3.91 15.03
N THR A 68 -10.27 4.22 16.32
CA THR A 68 -9.19 4.29 17.33
C THR A 68 -8.45 2.96 17.39
N ALA A 69 -9.18 1.85 17.58
CA ALA A 69 -8.60 0.52 17.66
C ALA A 69 -7.83 0.15 16.37
N LYS A 70 -8.39 0.46 15.20
CA LYS A 70 -7.73 0.23 13.91
C LYS A 70 -6.42 1.01 13.80
N LEU A 71 -6.40 2.30 14.12
CA LEU A 71 -5.17 3.11 14.07
C LEU A 71 -4.13 2.62 15.07
N LEU A 72 -4.52 2.28 16.30
CA LEU A 72 -3.59 1.72 17.29
C LEU A 72 -2.92 0.44 16.78
N ARG A 73 -3.70 -0.49 16.21
CA ARG A 73 -3.15 -1.75 15.68
C ARG A 73 -2.34 -1.57 14.39
N LEU A 74 -2.63 -0.55 13.58
CA LEU A 74 -1.86 -0.24 12.36
C LEU A 74 -0.52 0.46 12.65
N PHE A 75 -0.52 1.40 13.58
CA PHE A 75 0.65 2.24 13.86
C PHE A 75 1.50 1.71 15.01
N MET A 76 0.93 0.90 15.91
CA MET A 76 1.57 0.39 17.12
C MET A 76 2.35 1.48 17.89
N PRO A 77 1.69 2.60 18.26
CA PRO A 77 2.36 3.66 18.98
C PRO A 77 2.81 3.21 20.38
N LEU A 78 3.79 3.92 20.95
CA LEU A 78 4.31 3.62 22.29
C LEU A 78 3.18 3.55 23.34
N ASP A 79 3.23 2.53 24.19
CA ASP A 79 2.23 2.22 25.23
C ASP A 79 0.79 2.04 24.72
N ASP A 80 0.59 1.74 23.42
CA ASP A 80 -0.73 1.67 22.77
C ASP A 80 -1.57 2.95 22.96
N LYS A 81 -0.92 4.11 23.05
CA LYS A 81 -1.57 5.41 23.25
C LYS A 81 -1.74 6.15 21.93
N LEU A 82 -2.99 6.47 21.58
CA LEU A 82 -3.34 7.22 20.37
C LEU A 82 -2.56 8.54 20.27
N GLY A 83 -2.51 9.30 21.37
CA GLY A 83 -1.82 10.58 21.43
C GLY A 83 -0.30 10.51 21.17
N LYS A 84 0.33 9.33 21.16
CA LYS A 84 1.75 9.19 20.75
C LYS A 84 1.95 9.25 19.24
N MET A 85 0.89 9.17 18.45
CA MET A 85 0.91 9.46 17.02
C MET A 85 0.71 10.96 16.72
N HIS A 86 0.38 11.77 17.72
CA HIS A 86 0.33 13.22 17.56
C HIS A 86 1.75 13.75 17.34
N ARG A 87 1.92 14.67 16.38
CA ARG A 87 3.24 15.21 16.05
C ARG A 87 3.85 15.92 17.26
N GLN A 88 5.05 15.51 17.64
CA GLN A 88 5.77 16.12 18.74
C GLN A 88 5.95 17.63 18.52
N GLY A 89 5.65 18.42 19.56
CA GLY A 89 5.77 19.87 19.53
C GLY A 89 4.61 20.62 18.89
N ALA A 90 3.62 19.93 18.29
CA ALA A 90 2.40 20.59 17.84
C ALA A 90 1.49 20.96 19.02
N THR A 91 0.81 22.09 18.94
CA THR A 91 -0.18 22.54 19.94
C THR A 91 -1.61 22.21 19.52
N ASP A 92 -1.88 22.23 18.21
CA ASP A 92 -3.19 21.95 17.64
C ASP A 92 -3.46 20.44 17.54
N GLN A 93 -4.72 20.09 17.29
CA GLN A 93 -5.14 18.70 17.10
C GLN A 93 -4.43 18.05 15.91
N ALA A 94 -4.19 16.74 16.02
CA ALA A 94 -4.01 15.89 14.85
C ALA A 94 -5.33 15.83 14.08
N TYR A 95 -5.23 15.83 12.75
CA TYR A 95 -6.37 15.73 11.84
C TYR A 95 -6.05 14.69 10.76
N LEU A 96 -7.00 13.81 10.49
CA LEU A 96 -6.95 12.88 9.37
C LEU A 96 -8.30 12.91 8.65
N SER A 97 -8.31 13.03 7.33
CA SER A 97 -9.53 12.97 6.55
C SER A 97 -9.32 12.31 5.19
N ALA A 98 -10.34 11.58 4.74
CA ALA A 98 -10.43 11.03 3.40
C ALA A 98 -11.77 11.43 2.76
N LYS A 99 -11.72 11.79 1.48
CA LYS A 99 -12.90 11.91 0.60
C LYS A 99 -12.86 10.81 -0.44
N PHE A 100 -14.02 10.24 -0.74
CA PHE A 100 -14.18 9.12 -1.66
C PHE A 100 -15.06 9.52 -2.85
N ALA A 101 -14.88 8.83 -3.98
CA ALA A 101 -15.51 9.16 -5.26
C ALA A 101 -17.06 9.14 -5.26
N GLY A 102 -17.69 8.45 -4.31
CA GLY A 102 -19.15 8.48 -4.15
C GLY A 102 -19.65 9.64 -3.29
N GLY A 103 -18.82 10.65 -3.03
CA GLY A 103 -19.13 11.77 -2.14
C GLY A 103 -19.09 11.42 -0.65
N GLN A 104 -18.65 10.20 -0.30
CA GLN A 104 -18.44 9.84 1.10
C GLN A 104 -17.23 10.58 1.67
N LYS A 105 -17.28 10.91 2.95
CA LYS A 105 -16.18 11.58 3.65
C LYS A 105 -16.09 11.09 5.08
N ILE A 106 -14.86 10.98 5.58
CA ILE A 106 -14.56 10.78 6.99
C ILE A 106 -13.49 11.78 7.41
N ALA A 107 -13.64 12.37 8.59
CA ALA A 107 -12.64 13.21 9.24
C ALA A 107 -12.62 12.94 10.73
N ALA A 108 -11.44 12.83 11.31
CA ALA A 108 -11.22 12.56 12.72
C ALA A 108 -10.11 13.45 13.27
N THR A 109 -10.21 13.77 14.56
CA THR A 109 -9.19 14.52 15.29
C THR A 109 -8.83 13.90 16.63
N PHE A 110 -7.63 14.21 17.13
CA PHE A 110 -7.22 13.87 18.49
C PHE A 110 -6.07 14.78 18.96
N PHE A 111 -5.90 14.91 20.28
CA PHE A 111 -4.76 15.58 20.90
C PHE A 111 -3.73 14.56 21.42
N ASN A 112 -2.57 15.06 21.85
CA ASN A 112 -1.52 14.25 22.47
C ASN A 112 -1.94 13.50 23.75
N ASN A 113 -3.00 13.95 24.44
CA ASN A 113 -3.55 13.33 25.65
C ASN A 113 -4.86 12.57 25.39
N SER A 114 -5.33 12.52 24.15
CA SER A 114 -6.54 11.79 23.78
C SER A 114 -6.35 10.27 23.91
N LYS A 115 -7.35 9.61 24.50
CA LYS A 115 -7.43 8.14 24.53
C LYS A 115 -8.08 7.55 23.28
N ALA A 116 -9.01 8.29 22.68
CA ALA A 116 -9.72 7.96 21.46
C ALA A 116 -9.76 9.17 20.53
N LEU A 117 -9.95 8.90 19.24
CA LEU A 117 -10.22 9.96 18.27
C LEU A 117 -11.66 10.43 18.36
N ALA A 118 -11.91 11.64 17.91
CA ALA A 118 -13.23 12.23 17.78
C ALA A 118 -13.59 12.39 16.30
N VAL A 119 -14.72 11.86 15.86
CA VAL A 119 -15.22 12.03 14.49
C VAL A 119 -15.76 13.45 14.33
N GLN A 120 -15.26 14.16 13.31
CA GLN A 120 -15.64 15.55 13.01
C GLN A 120 -16.60 15.64 11.82
N ASP A 121 -16.49 14.71 10.88
CA ASP A 121 -17.31 14.64 9.68
C ASP A 121 -17.37 13.17 9.23
N ARG A 122 -18.57 12.68 8.90
CA ARG A 122 -18.78 11.33 8.37
C ARG A 122 -19.80 11.30 7.23
N ALA A 123 -19.89 12.37 6.43
CA ALA A 123 -20.90 12.49 5.39
C ALA A 123 -20.96 11.25 4.47
N ASN A 124 -22.11 10.57 4.44
CA ASN A 124 -22.36 9.33 3.68
C ASN A 124 -21.36 8.19 3.93
N TYR A 125 -20.56 8.24 4.99
CA TYR A 125 -19.50 7.25 5.23
C TYR A 125 -20.05 5.86 5.51
N GLU A 126 -21.27 5.76 6.05
CA GLU A 126 -22.02 4.50 6.23
C GLU A 126 -22.28 3.76 4.91
N LYS A 127 -22.27 4.48 3.78
CA LYS A 127 -22.45 3.92 2.43
C LYS A 127 -21.13 3.49 1.79
N TYR A 128 -19.99 3.73 2.43
CA TYR A 128 -18.70 3.27 1.92
C TYR A 128 -18.56 1.76 2.14
N GLN A 129 -18.60 0.99 1.06
CA GLN A 129 -18.60 -0.49 1.09
C GLN A 129 -17.33 -1.10 0.46
N ALA A 130 -16.40 -0.27 -0.02
CA ALA A 130 -15.23 -0.75 -0.73
C ALA A 130 -14.16 -1.27 0.24
N GLU A 131 -13.90 -2.58 0.20
CA GLU A 131 -12.90 -3.24 1.04
C GLU A 131 -11.50 -3.01 0.47
N ALA A 132 -10.67 -2.28 1.20
CA ALA A 132 -9.29 -2.00 0.82
C ALA A 132 -8.36 -3.18 1.15
N VAL A 133 -7.29 -3.33 0.37
CA VAL A 133 -6.25 -4.34 0.60
C VAL A 133 -4.92 -3.65 0.88
N PHE A 134 -4.16 -4.11 1.86
CA PHE A 134 -2.82 -3.60 2.17
C PHE A 134 -1.78 -4.72 2.07
N ILE A 135 -0.80 -4.57 1.19
CA ILE A 135 0.37 -5.45 1.09
C ILE A 135 1.56 -4.79 1.78
N PRO A 136 2.01 -5.31 2.93
CA PRO A 136 3.16 -4.75 3.65
C PRO A 136 4.49 -5.07 2.96
N THR A 137 5.55 -4.41 3.42
CA THR A 137 6.90 -4.53 2.84
C THR A 137 7.46 -5.96 2.91
N LYS A 138 7.23 -6.67 4.03
CA LYS A 138 7.64 -8.07 4.22
C LYS A 138 6.56 -9.01 3.72
N GLU A 139 6.95 -9.99 2.90
CA GLU A 139 6.04 -11.06 2.48
C GLU A 139 5.66 -11.97 3.65
N VAL A 140 4.44 -12.51 3.64
CA VAL A 140 3.90 -13.33 4.73
C VAL A 140 3.93 -14.83 4.46
N LEU A 141 4.16 -15.28 3.23
CA LEU A 141 4.05 -16.71 2.87
C LEU A 141 5.07 -17.57 3.62
N SER A 142 6.20 -17.00 4.03
CA SER A 142 7.21 -17.72 4.81
C SER A 142 6.87 -17.93 6.29
N PHE A 143 5.91 -17.17 6.85
CA PHE A 143 5.58 -17.21 8.27
C PHE A 143 4.07 -17.19 8.60
N MET A 144 3.18 -17.17 7.61
CA MET A 144 1.72 -17.05 7.85
C MET A 144 1.12 -18.28 8.56
N LYS A 145 1.78 -19.44 8.53
CA LYS A 145 1.29 -20.66 9.18
C LYS A 145 1.13 -20.45 10.69
N GLY A 146 -0.11 -20.48 11.16
CA GLY A 146 -0.43 -20.23 12.58
C GLY A 146 -0.33 -18.76 13.01
N PHE A 147 0.02 -17.84 12.11
CA PHE A 147 0.21 -16.42 12.42
C PHE A 147 -1.05 -15.79 12.99
N ASN A 148 -2.21 -16.02 12.36
CA ASN A 148 -3.47 -15.42 12.80
C ASN A 148 -3.84 -15.81 14.25
N SER A 149 -3.71 -17.10 14.60
CA SER A 149 -3.98 -17.56 15.96
C SER A 149 -2.99 -16.99 16.99
N LEU A 150 -1.73 -16.80 16.60
CA LEU A 150 -0.73 -16.17 17.48
C LEU A 150 -1.01 -14.67 17.65
N TYR A 151 -1.38 -13.98 16.57
CA TYR A 151 -1.69 -12.56 16.56
C TYR A 151 -2.89 -12.22 17.46
N GLU A 152 -3.98 -13.01 17.39
CA GLU A 152 -5.17 -12.79 18.22
C GLU A 152 -4.91 -13.08 19.71
N LYS A 153 -4.02 -14.03 20.01
CA LYS A 153 -3.80 -14.50 21.39
C LYS A 153 -2.67 -13.77 22.12
N TYR A 154 -1.67 -13.27 21.40
CA TYR A 154 -0.43 -12.75 21.97
C TYR A 154 -0.09 -11.37 21.40
N GLY A 155 0.57 -10.53 22.22
CA GLY A 155 1.08 -9.23 21.78
C GLY A 155 2.31 -9.38 20.89
N LEU A 156 2.09 -9.67 19.60
CA LEU A 156 3.16 -9.76 18.61
C LEU A 156 3.64 -8.37 18.17
N SER A 157 4.90 -8.26 17.77
CA SER A 157 5.49 -7.03 17.22
C SER A 157 5.16 -6.82 15.73
N PHE A 158 3.97 -7.23 15.30
CA PHE A 158 3.47 -7.05 13.93
C PHE A 158 2.26 -6.14 13.97
N ASP A 159 2.20 -5.18 13.07
CA ASP A 159 1.01 -4.35 12.92
C ASP A 159 -0.10 -5.10 12.18
N GLN A 160 -1.31 -4.54 12.21
CA GLN A 160 -2.51 -5.22 11.69
C GLN A 160 -2.45 -5.53 10.19
N THR A 161 -1.63 -4.83 9.39
CA THR A 161 -1.55 -5.09 7.95
C THR A 161 -1.14 -6.52 7.63
N TYR A 162 -0.28 -7.11 8.48
CA TYR A 162 0.16 -8.51 8.35
C TYR A 162 -0.96 -9.51 8.67
N GLN A 163 -1.79 -9.20 9.66
CA GLN A 163 -2.94 -10.05 9.99
C GLN A 163 -4.00 -9.97 8.89
N ASP A 164 -4.33 -8.75 8.47
CA ASP A 164 -5.34 -8.48 7.45
C ASP A 164 -5.01 -9.25 6.15
N ILE A 165 -3.77 -9.19 5.68
CA ILE A 165 -3.39 -9.92 4.46
C ILE A 165 -3.40 -11.44 4.65
N CYS A 166 -2.98 -11.97 5.81
CA CYS A 166 -3.06 -13.41 6.06
C CYS A 166 -4.50 -13.92 6.00
N LEU A 167 -5.46 -13.16 6.54
CA LEU A 167 -6.88 -13.50 6.48
C LEU A 167 -7.39 -13.55 5.02
N LEU A 168 -6.99 -12.59 4.19
CA LEU A 168 -7.36 -12.54 2.77
C LEU A 168 -6.76 -13.67 1.93
N LEU A 169 -5.53 -14.09 2.26
CA LEU A 169 -4.84 -15.19 1.57
C LEU A 169 -5.43 -16.57 1.92
N ASP A 170 -5.92 -16.74 3.15
CA ASP A 170 -6.56 -17.97 3.63
C ASP A 170 -8.03 -18.12 3.18
N LEU A 171 -8.62 -17.11 2.52
CA LEU A 171 -9.94 -17.23 1.93
C LEU A 171 -9.99 -18.35 0.88
N PRO A 172 -11.14 -19.02 0.71
CA PRO A 172 -11.36 -19.94 -0.41
C PRO A 172 -11.20 -19.23 -1.76
N GLU A 173 -10.87 -20.01 -2.79
CA GLU A 173 -10.84 -19.53 -4.17
C GLU A 173 -12.24 -19.08 -4.58
N VAL A 174 -12.33 -17.93 -5.26
CA VAL A 174 -13.59 -17.55 -5.90
C VAL A 174 -13.87 -18.47 -7.08
N ARG A 175 -15.15 -18.58 -7.46
CA ARG A 175 -15.52 -19.45 -8.57
C ARG A 175 -14.85 -18.97 -9.87
N PRO A 176 -14.34 -19.87 -10.72
CA PRO A 176 -13.64 -19.47 -11.94
C PRO A 176 -14.46 -18.57 -12.87
N GLU A 177 -15.78 -18.72 -12.91
CA GLU A 177 -16.70 -17.89 -13.69
C GLU A 177 -16.87 -16.46 -13.14
N THR A 178 -16.59 -16.23 -11.85
CA THR A 178 -16.69 -14.89 -11.23
C THR A 178 -15.39 -14.10 -11.31
N LEU A 179 -14.28 -14.77 -11.61
CA LEU A 179 -12.97 -14.13 -11.75
C LEU A 179 -12.90 -13.26 -13.00
N HIS A 180 -12.46 -12.02 -12.79
CA HIS A 180 -12.19 -11.08 -13.88
C HIS A 180 -11.13 -11.66 -14.83
N GLU A 181 -11.31 -11.50 -16.14
CA GLU A 181 -10.41 -12.05 -17.17
C GLU A 181 -8.95 -11.60 -16.96
N LYS A 182 -8.77 -10.32 -16.62
CA LYS A 182 -7.43 -9.76 -16.36
C LYS A 182 -6.79 -10.24 -15.06
N SER A 183 -7.58 -10.66 -14.07
CA SER A 183 -7.05 -11.37 -12.91
C SER A 183 -6.50 -12.73 -13.32
N LYS A 184 -7.20 -13.48 -14.19
CA LYS A 184 -6.72 -14.78 -14.72
C LYS A 184 -5.43 -14.62 -15.52
N TRP A 185 -5.39 -13.61 -16.39
CA TRP A 185 -4.17 -13.29 -17.14
C TRP A 185 -2.99 -12.97 -16.20
N ALA A 186 -3.18 -12.08 -15.23
CA ALA A 186 -2.11 -11.71 -14.30
C ALA A 186 -1.59 -12.91 -13.50
N MET A 187 -2.47 -13.80 -13.03
CA MET A 187 -2.08 -15.04 -12.36
C MET A 187 -1.26 -15.95 -13.27
N ALA A 188 -1.66 -16.12 -14.54
CA ALA A 188 -0.94 -16.93 -15.51
C ALA A 188 0.46 -16.37 -15.82
N GLU A 189 0.61 -15.04 -15.95
CA GLU A 189 1.92 -14.42 -16.15
C GLU A 189 2.84 -14.60 -14.92
N ILE A 190 2.28 -14.50 -13.71
CA ILE A 190 3.01 -14.76 -12.46
C ILE A 190 3.47 -16.23 -12.40
N GLU A 191 2.58 -17.17 -12.71
CA GLU A 191 2.92 -18.60 -12.74
C GLU A 191 4.00 -18.89 -13.79
N GLY A 192 3.90 -18.29 -14.97
CA GLY A 192 4.88 -18.42 -16.05
C GLY A 192 6.28 -17.94 -15.68
N ILE A 193 6.40 -16.76 -15.04
CA ILE A 193 7.71 -16.24 -14.62
C ILE A 193 8.30 -16.97 -13.41
N CYS A 194 7.46 -17.49 -12.52
CA CYS A 194 7.90 -18.25 -11.35
C CYS A 194 8.21 -19.72 -11.67
N GLY A 195 7.69 -20.24 -12.79
CA GLY A 195 7.80 -21.65 -13.17
C GLY A 195 6.92 -22.58 -12.32
N GLY A 196 5.85 -22.05 -11.75
CA GLY A 196 4.94 -22.75 -10.83
C GLY A 196 4.08 -21.78 -10.03
N ARG A 197 3.27 -22.32 -9.13
CA ARG A 197 2.28 -21.57 -8.35
C ARG A 197 2.29 -21.93 -6.87
N PHE A 198 1.90 -20.98 -6.02
CA PHE A 198 1.70 -21.25 -4.61
C PHE A 198 0.35 -21.94 -4.38
N VAL A 199 0.33 -22.98 -3.55
CA VAL A 199 -0.87 -23.76 -3.20
C VAL A 199 -1.18 -23.58 -1.73
N PHE A 200 -2.42 -23.20 -1.42
CA PHE A 200 -2.89 -22.90 -0.08
C PHE A 200 -3.77 -24.03 0.44
N TYR A 201 -3.45 -24.55 1.63
CA TYR A 201 -4.17 -25.66 2.26
C TYR A 201 -5.05 -25.22 3.44
N GLY A 202 -5.18 -23.90 3.65
CA GLY A 202 -5.84 -23.31 4.81
C GLY A 202 -4.94 -23.28 6.06
N GLY A 203 -5.30 -22.41 7.01
CA GLY A 203 -4.55 -22.20 8.26
C GLY A 203 -3.13 -21.68 8.05
N GLY A 204 -2.91 -20.93 6.96
CA GLY A 204 -1.62 -20.41 6.52
C GLY A 204 -0.61 -21.45 6.06
N LYS A 205 -1.01 -22.71 5.82
CA LYS A 205 -0.12 -23.69 5.20
C LYS A 205 -0.05 -23.44 3.69
N VAL A 206 1.15 -23.11 3.21
CA VAL A 206 1.42 -22.82 1.80
C VAL A 206 2.63 -23.62 1.31
N THR A 207 2.55 -24.11 0.09
CA THR A 207 3.66 -24.74 -0.65
C THR A 207 3.79 -24.11 -2.02
N PHE A 208 4.88 -24.40 -2.73
CA PHE A 208 5.09 -23.99 -4.11
C PHE A 208 5.12 -25.21 -5.02
N LYS A 209 4.17 -25.30 -5.94
CA LYS A 209 3.99 -26.43 -6.84
C LYS A 209 4.44 -26.08 -8.25
N THR A 210 5.31 -26.91 -8.79
CA THR A 210 5.75 -26.94 -10.19
C THR A 210 5.09 -28.12 -10.91
N GLU A 211 5.35 -28.30 -12.20
CA GLU A 211 4.86 -29.47 -12.95
C GLU A 211 5.39 -30.79 -12.36
N THR A 212 6.62 -30.81 -11.85
CA THR A 212 7.32 -32.05 -11.45
C THR A 212 7.41 -32.26 -9.95
N ALA A 213 7.30 -31.20 -9.15
CA ALA A 213 7.59 -31.25 -7.72
C ALA A 213 6.84 -30.18 -6.92
N GLU A 214 6.78 -30.39 -5.60
CA GLU A 214 6.22 -29.45 -4.64
C GLU A 214 7.26 -29.13 -3.57
N TYR A 215 7.44 -27.84 -3.29
CA TYR A 215 8.48 -27.30 -2.42
C TYR A 215 7.88 -26.54 -1.25
N SER A 216 8.65 -26.40 -0.17
CA SER A 216 8.32 -25.46 0.88
C SER A 216 8.30 -24.02 0.33
N ALA A 217 7.31 -23.22 0.71
CA ALA A 217 7.28 -21.80 0.37
C ALA A 217 8.54 -21.05 0.85
N ASN A 218 9.13 -21.50 1.97
CA ASN A 218 10.35 -20.93 2.55
C ASN A 218 11.59 -21.15 1.66
N SER A 219 11.56 -22.17 0.80
CA SER A 219 12.66 -22.45 -0.14
C SER A 219 12.64 -21.56 -1.38
N MET A 220 11.57 -20.81 -1.61
CA MET A 220 11.44 -19.93 -2.77
C MET A 220 12.20 -18.61 -2.60
N ALA A 221 12.44 -17.91 -3.70
CA ALA A 221 12.92 -16.54 -3.63
C ALA A 221 11.83 -15.63 -3.05
N GLU A 222 12.22 -14.62 -2.27
CA GLU A 222 11.26 -13.71 -1.65
C GLU A 222 10.42 -12.95 -2.70
N GLY A 223 11.04 -12.57 -3.82
CA GLY A 223 10.31 -11.94 -4.91
C GLY A 223 9.24 -12.83 -5.55
N PHE A 224 9.46 -14.14 -5.61
CA PHE A 224 8.42 -15.09 -6.03
C PHE A 224 7.31 -15.19 -4.99
N ARG A 225 7.63 -15.17 -3.69
CA ARG A 225 6.61 -15.13 -2.64
C ARG A 225 5.74 -13.87 -2.74
N LYS A 226 6.32 -12.70 -2.99
CA LYS A 226 5.56 -11.45 -3.23
C LYS A 226 4.64 -11.54 -4.44
N ALA A 227 5.13 -12.05 -5.57
CA ALA A 227 4.29 -12.28 -6.75
C ALA A 227 3.17 -13.30 -6.44
N GLY A 228 3.48 -14.35 -5.68
CA GLY A 228 2.51 -15.34 -5.19
C GLY A 228 1.41 -14.74 -4.31
N ILE A 229 1.73 -13.76 -3.45
CA ILE A 229 0.75 -13.02 -2.66
C ILE A 229 -0.23 -12.29 -3.59
N LEU A 230 0.26 -11.57 -4.59
CA LEU A 230 -0.60 -10.89 -5.56
C LEU A 230 -1.48 -11.89 -6.31
N SER A 231 -0.90 -12.98 -6.81
CA SER A 231 -1.64 -14.04 -7.49
C SER A 231 -2.75 -14.61 -6.60
N ARG A 232 -2.45 -14.89 -5.33
CA ARG A 232 -3.45 -15.43 -4.40
C ARG A 232 -4.56 -14.42 -4.08
N LEU A 233 -4.24 -13.14 -3.90
CA LEU A 233 -5.25 -12.11 -3.65
C LEU A 233 -6.20 -11.93 -4.85
N LEU A 234 -5.71 -12.14 -6.07
CA LEU A 234 -6.54 -12.19 -7.27
C LEU A 234 -7.41 -13.47 -7.28
N GLU A 235 -6.83 -14.62 -6.91
CA GLU A 235 -7.50 -15.92 -6.87
C GLU A 235 -8.61 -16.00 -5.81
N THR A 236 -8.45 -15.32 -4.67
CA THR A 236 -9.49 -15.22 -3.61
C THR A 236 -10.49 -14.11 -3.86
N GLY A 237 -10.31 -13.31 -4.92
CA GLY A 237 -11.16 -12.16 -5.23
C GLY A 237 -11.02 -10.99 -4.25
N ALA A 238 -10.08 -11.04 -3.31
CA ALA A 238 -9.75 -9.91 -2.43
C ALA A 238 -9.30 -8.69 -3.24
N ILE A 239 -8.61 -8.92 -4.37
CA ILE A 239 -8.38 -7.93 -5.41
C ILE A 239 -9.21 -8.34 -6.63
N GLN A 240 -10.24 -7.56 -6.92
CA GLN A 240 -11.10 -7.72 -8.08
C GLN A 240 -11.30 -6.36 -8.77
N PRO A 241 -10.64 -6.12 -9.91
CA PRO A 241 -10.73 -4.86 -10.64
C PRO A 241 -12.18 -4.41 -10.85
N GLY A 242 -12.46 -3.14 -10.50
CA GLY A 242 -13.78 -2.52 -10.61
C GLY A 242 -14.76 -2.86 -9.48
N VAL A 243 -14.43 -3.81 -8.59
CA VAL A 243 -15.29 -4.25 -7.47
C VAL A 243 -14.65 -3.96 -6.11
N SER A 244 -13.40 -4.36 -5.91
CA SER A 244 -12.69 -4.15 -4.64
C SER A 244 -12.31 -2.69 -4.40
N GLY A 245 -12.02 -2.35 -3.14
CA GLY A 245 -11.49 -1.05 -2.76
C GLY A 245 -10.03 -0.85 -3.18
N PRO A 246 -9.41 0.26 -2.74
CA PRO A 246 -8.03 0.59 -3.10
C PRO A 246 -7.03 -0.50 -2.67
N LEU A 247 -6.04 -0.75 -3.53
CA LEU A 247 -4.87 -1.57 -3.23
C LEU A 247 -3.74 -0.67 -2.73
N PHE A 248 -3.33 -0.85 -1.49
CA PHE A 248 -2.14 -0.25 -0.92
C PHE A 248 -0.98 -1.24 -0.97
N TRP A 249 0.18 -0.81 -1.45
CA TRP A 249 1.38 -1.65 -1.45
C TRP A 249 2.60 -0.86 -1.01
N ASP A 250 3.21 -1.27 0.09
CA ASP A 250 4.42 -0.66 0.62
C ASP A 250 5.66 -1.42 0.13
N GLU A 251 6.58 -0.73 -0.53
CA GLU A 251 7.80 -1.26 -1.15
C GLU A 251 7.58 -2.54 -1.98
N PRO A 252 6.71 -2.51 -3.01
CA PRO A 252 6.47 -3.63 -3.89
C PRO A 252 7.74 -4.16 -4.57
N GLU A 253 8.71 -3.31 -4.85
CA GLU A 253 9.99 -3.61 -5.48
C GLU A 253 10.94 -4.44 -4.61
N SER A 254 10.76 -4.40 -3.29
CA SER A 254 11.78 -4.91 -2.37
C SER A 254 11.98 -6.42 -2.59
N ASN A 255 13.23 -6.82 -2.82
CA ASN A 255 13.65 -8.19 -3.15
C ASN A 255 13.11 -8.74 -4.50
N LEU A 256 12.66 -7.87 -5.43
CA LEU A 256 12.35 -8.24 -6.81
C LEU A 256 13.56 -8.08 -7.72
N ASN A 257 13.71 -8.99 -8.68
CA ASN A 257 14.65 -8.79 -9.78
C ASN A 257 14.02 -7.89 -10.87
N PRO A 258 14.82 -7.29 -11.78
CA PRO A 258 14.31 -6.39 -12.80
C PRO A 258 13.23 -6.98 -13.73
N LYS A 259 13.26 -8.30 -14.00
CA LYS A 259 12.25 -8.97 -14.83
C LYS A 259 10.90 -9.03 -14.13
N LEU A 260 10.89 -9.39 -12.84
CA LEU A 260 9.69 -9.39 -12.00
C LEU A 260 9.15 -7.97 -11.80
N MET A 261 10.01 -6.97 -11.62
CA MET A 261 9.58 -5.57 -11.53
C MET A 261 8.85 -5.11 -12.78
N LYS A 262 9.37 -5.43 -13.97
CA LYS A 262 8.69 -5.13 -15.24
C LYS A 262 7.31 -5.78 -15.29
N LEU A 263 7.21 -7.08 -14.98
CA LEU A 263 5.93 -7.79 -14.98
C LEU A 263 4.95 -7.19 -13.97
N LEU A 264 5.42 -6.86 -12.76
CA LEU A 264 4.60 -6.23 -11.75
C LEU A 264 3.97 -4.94 -12.25
N VAL A 265 4.76 -4.04 -12.86
CA VAL A 265 4.24 -2.79 -13.43
C VAL A 265 3.21 -3.06 -14.54
N GLN A 266 3.46 -4.05 -15.41
CA GLN A 266 2.48 -4.44 -16.44
C GLN A 266 1.15 -4.90 -15.83
N ILE A 267 1.21 -5.71 -14.77
CA ILE A 267 0.02 -6.18 -14.05
C ILE A 267 -0.69 -5.00 -13.39
N LEU A 268 0.02 -4.13 -12.68
CA LEU A 268 -0.58 -2.98 -11.98
C LEU A 268 -1.28 -2.01 -12.96
N LEU A 269 -0.65 -1.72 -14.11
CA LEU A 269 -1.28 -0.94 -15.18
C LEU A 269 -2.55 -1.62 -15.69
N GLU A 270 -2.49 -2.92 -15.97
CA GLU A 270 -3.65 -3.67 -16.46
C GLU A 270 -4.80 -3.71 -15.44
N LEU A 271 -4.52 -3.97 -14.16
CA LEU A 271 -5.54 -3.91 -13.10
C LEU A 271 -6.16 -2.50 -13.02
N SER A 272 -5.34 -1.46 -13.17
CA SER A 272 -5.80 -0.08 -13.11
C SER A 272 -6.68 0.33 -14.29
N ARG A 273 -6.36 -0.12 -15.51
CA ARG A 273 -7.24 0.01 -16.69
C ARG A 273 -8.63 -0.54 -16.43
N ASN A 274 -8.72 -1.60 -15.63
CA ASN A 274 -9.96 -2.29 -15.27
C ASN A 274 -10.58 -1.80 -13.95
N GLY A 275 -10.25 -0.58 -13.51
CA GLY A 275 -10.93 0.08 -12.40
C GLY A 275 -10.39 -0.25 -11.01
N GLN A 276 -9.19 -0.83 -10.91
CA GLN A 276 -8.49 -0.94 -9.62
C GLN A 276 -7.74 0.35 -9.30
N GLN A 277 -8.05 0.99 -8.19
CA GLN A 277 -7.21 2.07 -7.66
C GLN A 277 -6.02 1.47 -6.92
N ILE A 278 -4.82 1.96 -7.21
CA ILE A 278 -3.56 1.45 -6.67
C ILE A 278 -2.79 2.63 -6.04
N ILE A 279 -2.32 2.46 -4.82
CA ILE A 279 -1.56 3.45 -4.06
C ILE A 279 -0.30 2.76 -3.54
N LEU A 280 0.84 3.08 -4.16
CA LEU A 280 2.13 2.44 -3.88
C LEU A 280 3.02 3.40 -3.10
N ALA A 281 3.85 2.89 -2.21
CA ALA A 281 4.99 3.62 -1.66
C ALA A 281 6.29 2.96 -2.09
N THR A 282 7.23 3.77 -2.57
CA THR A 282 8.51 3.28 -3.07
C THR A 282 9.60 4.32 -2.86
N HIS A 283 10.85 3.85 -2.88
CA HIS A 283 12.02 4.70 -3.01
C HIS A 283 12.94 4.23 -4.14
N ASP A 284 12.43 3.41 -5.06
CA ASP A 284 13.22 2.72 -6.08
C ASP A 284 13.05 3.33 -7.46
N TYR A 285 14.18 3.74 -8.03
CA TYR A 285 14.24 4.34 -9.36
C TYR A 285 13.75 3.38 -10.46
N VAL A 286 14.11 2.10 -10.38
CA VAL A 286 13.84 1.12 -11.44
C VAL A 286 12.35 0.90 -11.60
N LEU A 287 11.60 0.80 -10.50
CA LEU A 287 10.15 0.72 -10.49
C LEU A 287 9.52 1.95 -11.13
N LEU A 288 9.96 3.16 -10.75
CA LEU A 288 9.46 4.41 -11.34
C LEU A 288 9.74 4.46 -12.84
N LYS A 289 10.93 4.04 -13.26
CA LYS A 289 11.31 4.02 -14.67
C LYS A 289 10.48 3.02 -15.47
N TRP A 290 10.12 1.88 -14.89
CA TRP A 290 9.21 0.94 -15.54
C TRP A 290 7.80 1.53 -15.73
N PHE A 291 7.29 2.31 -14.78
CA PHE A 291 6.02 3.03 -14.97
C PHE A 291 6.11 4.01 -16.14
N ASP A 292 7.16 4.84 -16.19
CA ASP A 292 7.40 5.78 -17.29
C ASP A 292 7.47 5.07 -18.66
N LEU A 293 8.20 3.97 -18.75
CA LEU A 293 8.41 3.24 -20.01
C LEU A 293 7.19 2.44 -20.48
N LEU A 294 6.34 1.96 -19.56
CA LEU A 294 5.24 1.05 -19.88
C LEU A 294 3.87 1.73 -19.90
N MET A 295 3.74 2.90 -19.27
CA MET A 295 2.51 3.68 -19.29
C MET A 295 2.17 4.11 -20.72
N ASP A 296 0.95 3.79 -21.16
CA ASP A 296 0.43 4.15 -22.46
C ASP A 296 -0.84 5.00 -22.28
N LYS A 297 -0.70 6.31 -22.48
CA LYS A 297 -1.84 7.25 -22.39
C LYS A 297 -2.94 6.92 -23.40
N GLY A 298 -2.63 6.23 -24.51
CA GLY A 298 -3.62 5.74 -25.46
C GLY A 298 -4.52 4.63 -24.92
N LYS A 299 -4.13 3.99 -23.81
CA LYS A 299 -4.88 2.93 -23.11
C LYS A 299 -5.55 3.40 -21.82
N ASP A 300 -5.69 4.72 -21.64
CA ASP A 300 -6.22 5.29 -20.39
C ASP A 300 -5.38 4.93 -19.15
N ASP A 301 -4.07 4.74 -19.34
CA ASP A 301 -3.15 4.66 -18.22
C ASP A 301 -2.93 6.04 -17.63
N HIS A 302 -3.01 6.11 -16.30
CA HIS A 302 -2.77 7.32 -15.56
C HIS A 302 -2.03 7.02 -14.25
N VAL A 303 -0.83 7.56 -14.14
CA VAL A 303 0.03 7.44 -12.96
C VAL A 303 0.28 8.83 -12.41
N ARG A 304 -0.11 9.05 -11.15
CA ARG A 304 0.20 10.29 -10.42
C ARG A 304 1.34 10.02 -9.45
N PHE A 305 2.42 10.76 -9.57
CA PHE A 305 3.58 10.69 -8.70
C PHE A 305 3.46 11.75 -7.60
N HIS A 306 3.72 11.35 -6.36
CA HIS A 306 3.68 12.21 -5.19
C HIS A 306 5.03 12.13 -4.48
N SER A 307 5.90 13.11 -4.68
CA SER A 307 7.20 13.18 -4.04
C SER A 307 7.09 13.83 -2.67
N LEU A 308 7.37 13.06 -1.62
CA LEU A 308 7.53 13.49 -0.24
C LEU A 308 9.00 13.88 -0.01
N TYR A 309 9.21 15.10 0.48
CA TYR A 309 10.54 15.63 0.76
C TYR A 309 10.53 16.46 2.03
N ARG A 310 11.71 16.59 2.65
CA ARG A 310 11.93 17.54 3.75
C ARG A 310 12.25 18.90 3.15
N ASP A 311 11.48 19.91 3.53
CA ASP A 311 11.77 21.28 3.18
C ASP A 311 13.11 21.73 3.79
N ALA A 312 13.96 22.36 3.00
CA ALA A 312 15.31 22.75 3.44
C ALA A 312 15.28 23.81 4.55
N ASP A 313 14.29 24.70 4.56
CA ASP A 313 14.21 25.81 5.50
C ASP A 313 13.46 25.40 6.78
N THR A 314 12.33 24.69 6.65
CA THR A 314 11.48 24.36 7.79
C THR A 314 11.69 22.96 8.35
N SER A 315 12.40 22.08 7.63
CA SER A 315 12.51 20.64 7.92
C SER A 315 11.16 19.90 7.97
N GLU A 316 10.07 20.54 7.53
CA GLU A 316 8.74 19.94 7.46
C GLU A 316 8.62 19.03 6.24
N ILE A 317 7.79 17.99 6.36
CA ILE A 317 7.48 17.12 5.23
C ILE A 317 6.47 17.82 4.33
N LYS A 318 6.85 18.05 3.07
CA LYS A 318 5.99 18.57 2.00
C LYS A 318 5.78 17.51 0.92
N VAL A 319 4.78 17.75 0.07
CA VAL A 319 4.50 16.91 -1.10
C VAL A 319 4.46 17.77 -2.37
N ALA A 320 5.10 17.28 -3.42
CA ALA A 320 4.92 17.77 -4.78
C ALA A 320 4.30 16.65 -5.62
N SER A 321 3.28 16.99 -6.42
CA SER A 321 2.55 16.00 -7.21
C SER A 321 2.61 16.33 -8.69
N THR A 322 2.83 15.33 -9.53
CA THR A 322 2.91 15.46 -11.00
C THR A 322 2.39 14.19 -11.67
N GLU A 323 1.93 14.31 -12.91
CA GLU A 323 1.55 13.19 -13.78
C GLU A 323 2.65 12.86 -14.81
N ASP A 324 3.74 13.62 -14.78
CA ASP A 324 4.87 13.53 -15.69
C ASP A 324 6.12 13.10 -14.91
N TYR A 325 6.64 11.93 -15.24
CA TYR A 325 7.81 11.32 -14.61
C TYR A 325 9.03 12.25 -14.65
N LEU A 326 9.25 12.94 -15.77
CA LEU A 326 10.39 13.85 -15.93
C LEU A 326 10.26 15.14 -15.10
N LYS A 327 9.09 15.41 -14.54
CA LYS A 327 8.81 16.58 -13.70
C LYS A 327 8.68 16.22 -12.22
N ILE A 328 9.07 15.01 -11.81
CA ILE A 328 9.12 14.65 -10.40
C ILE A 328 10.22 15.50 -9.77
N THR A 329 9.82 16.50 -8.99
CA THR A 329 10.73 17.39 -8.28
C THR A 329 10.11 17.78 -6.94
N PRO A 330 10.85 17.75 -5.82
CA PRO A 330 12.19 17.19 -5.65
C PRO A 330 12.21 15.68 -5.91
N ASN A 331 13.33 15.11 -6.37
CA ASN A 331 13.47 13.68 -6.57
C ASN A 331 14.82 13.19 -6.04
N PRO A 332 14.96 13.03 -4.70
CA PRO A 332 16.23 12.62 -4.10
C PRO A 332 16.74 11.27 -4.61
N ILE A 333 15.83 10.41 -5.11
CA ILE A 333 16.19 9.11 -5.68
C ILE A 333 16.87 9.29 -7.03
N ASP A 334 16.31 10.13 -7.91
CA ASP A 334 16.92 10.44 -9.21
C ASP A 334 18.24 11.18 -9.06
N GLU A 335 18.35 12.09 -8.08
CA GLU A 335 19.62 12.75 -7.75
C GLU A 335 20.71 11.74 -7.33
N ALA A 336 20.36 10.78 -6.46
CA ALA A 336 21.29 9.72 -6.04
C ALA A 336 21.69 8.78 -7.18
N PHE A 337 20.73 8.39 -8.04
CA PHE A 337 21.00 7.55 -9.21
C PHE A 337 21.81 8.29 -10.27
N GLY A 338 21.53 9.57 -10.52
CA GLY A 338 22.31 10.42 -11.41
C GLY A 338 23.76 10.54 -10.94
N PHE A 339 23.98 10.69 -9.63
CA PHE A 339 25.33 10.65 -9.05
C PHE A 339 26.04 9.31 -9.31
N LEU A 340 25.35 8.18 -9.14
CA LEU A 340 25.90 6.85 -9.41
C LEU A 340 26.36 6.70 -10.88
N ILE A 341 25.50 7.10 -11.83
CA ILE A 341 25.80 7.05 -13.27
C ILE A 341 26.98 7.96 -13.60
N ASN A 342 27.01 9.18 -13.05
CA ASN A 342 28.13 10.09 -13.24
C ASN A 342 29.43 9.48 -12.72
N GLN A 343 29.41 8.79 -11.57
CA GLN A 343 30.57 8.13 -11.02
C GLN A 343 31.04 6.95 -11.89
N GLU A 344 30.12 6.19 -12.48
CA GLU A 344 30.44 5.12 -13.44
C GLU A 344 31.10 5.70 -14.70
N ILE A 345 30.53 6.76 -15.27
CA ILE A 345 31.09 7.50 -16.41
C ILE A 345 32.49 8.04 -16.09
N GLU A 346 32.70 8.63 -14.91
CA GLU A 346 34.02 9.12 -14.47
C GLU A 346 35.06 7.99 -14.35
N ASN A 347 34.66 6.83 -13.83
CA ASN A 347 35.52 5.67 -13.70
C ASN A 347 35.87 5.06 -15.08
N ASP A 348 34.89 4.96 -15.97
CA ASP A 348 35.05 4.43 -17.33
C ASP A 348 35.87 5.38 -18.23
N MET A 349 35.74 6.70 -18.01
CA MET A 349 36.53 7.72 -18.72
C MET A 349 37.94 7.93 -18.15
N GLY A 350 38.39 7.09 -17.20
CA GLY A 350 39.62 7.27 -16.43
C GLY A 350 40.80 7.93 -17.17
N GLY A 351 41.36 9.00 -16.61
CA GLY A 351 42.60 9.65 -17.05
C GLY A 351 42.60 10.31 -18.44
N LEU A 352 41.58 10.14 -19.28
CA LEU A 352 41.51 10.73 -20.63
C LEU A 352 41.20 12.23 -20.62
N GLY A 353 41.00 12.82 -19.45
CA GLY A 353 40.79 14.25 -19.21
C GLY A 353 41.84 14.92 -18.31
N LYS A 354 43.02 14.31 -18.10
CA LYS A 354 44.18 14.98 -17.48
C LYS A 354 45.28 15.27 -18.49
#